data_AF-A0A5P0JKL8-F1
#
_entry.id   AF-A0A5P0JKL8-F1
#
_cell.length_a   1.000
_cell.length_b   1.000
_cell.length_c   1.000
_cell.angle_alpha   90.00
_cell.angle_beta   90.00
_cell.angle_gamma   90.00
#
_symmetry.space_group_name_H-M   'P 1'
#
loop_
_entity.id
_entity.type
_entity.pdbx_description
1 polymer ?
#
loop_
_entity_poly.entity_id
_entity_poly.type
_entity_poly.pdbx_seq_one_letter_code
_entity_poly.pdbx_strand_id
1 'polypeptide(L)' 'NNIGEIAAAGADMFVAGSAIFDQPDYKKVIDEMRSELAKVSHE' A
#
# COMPACT_ATOMS: atom_id res chain seq x y z
N ASN A 1 3.82 -1.81 8.42
CA ASN A 1 4.04 -1.29 7.06
C ASN A 1 5.15 -2.09 6.40
N ASN A 2 4.79 -3.03 5.54
CA ASN A 2 5.71 -3.88 4.77
C ASN A 2 5.33 -3.91 3.28
N ILE A 3 4.38 -3.06 2.86
CA ILE A 3 3.83 -3.05 1.50
C ILE A 3 4.91 -2.78 0.45
N GLY A 4 5.91 -1.95 0.76
CA GLY A 4 7.04 -1.69 -0.13
C GLY A 4 7.98 -2.89 -0.28
N GLU A 5 8.29 -3.60 0.81
CA GLU A 5 9.11 -4.82 0.75
C GLU A 5 8.42 -5.93 -0.04
N ILE A 6 7.10 -6.07 0.13
CA ILE A 6 6.30 -7.05 -0.61
C ILE A 6 6.22 -6.67 -2.10
N ALA A 7 6.11 -5.38 -2.42
CA ALA A 7 6.17 -4.91 -3.80
C ALA A 7 7.55 -5.19 -4.43
N ALA A 8 8.64 -4.97 -3.70
CA ALA A 8 10.00 -5.26 -4.15
C ALA A 8 10.22 -6.76 -4.41
N ALA A 9 9.49 -7.62 -3.69
CA ALA A 9 9.50 -9.06 -3.90
C ALA A 9 8.70 -9.52 -5.14
N GLY A 10 8.07 -8.59 -5.88
CA GLY A 10 7.38 -8.86 -7.14
C GLY A 10 5.86 -8.94 -7.05
N ALA A 11 5.26 -8.59 -5.92
CA ALA A 11 3.81 -8.49 -5.83
C ALA A 11 3.28 -7.26 -6.58
N ASP A 12 2.34 -7.47 -7.50
CA ASP A 12 1.71 -6.44 -8.34
C ASP A 12 0.31 -6.02 -7.86
N MET A 13 -0.34 -6.84 -7.02
CA MET A 13 -1.65 -6.54 -6.45
C MET A 13 -1.68 -6.64 -4.92
N PHE A 14 -2.37 -5.68 -4.30
CA PHE A 14 -2.53 -5.57 -2.85
C PHE A 14 -4.01 -5.46 -2.48
N VAL A 15 -4.48 -6.36 -1.62
CA VAL A 15 -5.85 -6.35 -1.08
C VAL A 15 -5.80 -5.96 0.39
N ALA A 16 -6.40 -4.83 0.74
CA ALA A 16 -6.46 -4.32 2.10
C ALA A 16 -7.91 -4.25 2.61
N GLY A 17 -8.20 -5.04 3.65
CA GLY A 17 -9.49 -5.07 4.35
C GLY A 17 -9.52 -4.10 5.53
N SER A 18 -9.44 -4.60 6.76
CA SER A 18 -9.45 -3.82 8.01
C SER A 18 -8.42 -2.68 8.03
N ALA A 19 -7.28 -2.86 7.36
CA ALA A 19 -6.27 -1.81 7.21
C ALA A 19 -6.83 -0.50 6.62
N ILE A 20 -7.86 -0.57 5.77
CA ILE A 20 -8.57 0.61 5.24
C ILE A 20 -9.88 0.83 6.00
N PHE A 21 -10.72 -0.20 6.16
CA PHE A 21 -12.09 -0.03 6.65
C PHE A 21 -12.23 0.30 8.13
N ASP A 22 -11.21 0.07 8.95
CA ASP A 22 -11.22 0.46 10.38
C ASP A 22 -10.72 1.89 10.61
N GLN A 23 -10.36 2.62 9.55
CA GLN A 23 -9.77 3.95 9.65
C GLN A 23 -10.80 5.06 9.45
N PRO A 24 -10.76 6.16 10.21
CA PRO A 24 -11.71 7.25 10.05
C PRO A 24 -11.54 8.02 8.73
N ASP A 25 -10.36 7.94 8.11
CA ASP A 25 -10.04 8.56 6.83
C ASP A 25 -9.42 7.53 5.89
N TYR A 26 -10.25 6.91 5.06
CA TYR A 26 -9.83 5.92 4.07
C TYR A 26 -8.87 6.52 3.04
N LYS A 27 -9.08 7.79 2.66
CA LYS A 27 -8.28 8.46 1.63
C LYS A 27 -6.85 8.60 2.11
N LYS A 28 -6.64 9.04 3.35
CA LYS A 28 -5.31 9.17 3.94
C LYS A 28 -4.54 7.85 3.89
N VAL A 29 -5.17 6.74 4.28
CA VAL A 29 -4.54 5.41 4.30
C VAL A 29 -4.21 4.93 2.90
N ILE A 30 -5.12 5.12 1.95
CA ILE A 30 -4.90 4.78 0.54
C ILE A 30 -3.74 5.60 -0.05
N ASP A 31 -3.68 6.89 0.26
CA ASP A 31 -2.61 7.78 -0.21
C ASP A 31 -1.25 7.36 0.37
N GLU A 32 -1.19 7.00 1.66
CA GLU A 32 0.00 6.43 2.31
C GLU A 32 0.44 5.12 1.64
N MET A 33 -0.48 4.17 1.44
CA MET A 33 -0.18 2.90 0.76
C MET A 33 0.36 3.11 -0.65
N ARG A 34 -0.25 4.02 -1.43
CA ARG A 34 0.22 4.37 -2.78
C ARG A 34 1.59 5.05 -2.76
N SER A 35 1.84 5.92 -1.78
CA SER A 35 3.14 6.57 -1.62
C SER A 35 4.24 5.55 -1.34
N GLU A 36 3.98 4.53 -0.50
CA GLU A 36 4.93 3.45 -0.27
C GLU A 36 5.18 2.62 -1.52
N LEU A 37 4.13 2.28 -2.29
CA LEU A 37 4.29 1.54 -3.56
C LEU A 37 5.09 2.33 -4.61
N ALA A 38 4.87 3.64 -4.69
CA ALA A 38 5.57 4.51 -5.63
C ALA A 38 7.10 4.55 -5.39
N LYS A 39 7.57 4.26 -4.18
CA LYS A 39 9.00 4.17 -3.85
C LYS A 39 9.67 2.92 -4.45
N VAL A 40 8.89 1.94 -4.87
CA VAL A 40 9.38 0.61 -5.25
C VAL A 40 9.15 0.30 -6.72
N SER A 41 8.25 1.02 -7.40
CA SER A 41 8.01 0.89 -8.84
C SER A 41 9.33 0.87 -9.62
N HIS A 42 9.68 -0.31 -10.15
CA HIS A 42 10.71 -0.50 -11.16
C HIS A 42 10.20 0.00 -12.51
N GLU A 43 11.06 0.73 -13.23
CA GLU A 43 10.90 1.01 -14.67
C GLU A 43 11.12 -0.26 -15.50
#